data_AF-A0AAQ2Q538-F1
#
_entry.id   AF-A0AAQ2Q538-F1
#
_cell.length_a   1.000
_cell.length_b   1.000
_cell.length_c   1.000
_cell.angle_alpha   90.00
_cell.angle_beta   90.00
_cell.angle_gamma   90.00
#
_symmetry.space_group_name_H-M   'P 1'
#
loop_
_entity.id
_entity.type
_entity.pdbx_description
1 polymer ?
#
loop_
_entity_poly.entity_id
_entity_poly.type
_entity_poly.pdbx_seq_one_letter_code
_entity_poly.pdbx_strand_id
1 'polypeptide(L)'
;MSEFKATDTCEFITDLTAGAFAEQIGVAISDVCSQVVATGKKGQIKLTFDVSPIGEKGMGQIQVKHKLDYTAPETFGTRKEDYARETSMYCHTDGRVSLFYENQLFGHEA
;
A
#
# COMPACT_ATOMS: atom_id res chain seq x y z
N MET A 1 7.36 27.89 1.85
CA MET A 1 6.52 26.69 2.01
C MET A 1 7.01 25.71 0.97
N SER A 2 7.55 24.55 1.37
CA SER A 2 7.97 23.53 0.41
C SER A 2 6.77 23.18 -0.48
N GLU A 3 6.99 23.03 -1.78
CA GLU A 3 5.95 22.63 -2.73
C GLU A 3 5.49 21.21 -2.38
N PHE A 4 4.18 21.01 -2.24
CA PHE A 4 3.63 19.68 -2.00
C PHE A 4 3.75 18.84 -3.28
N LYS A 5 4.40 17.69 -3.17
CA LYS A 5 4.55 16.73 -4.26
C LYS A 5 3.85 15.43 -3.91
N ALA A 6 2.96 14.99 -4.80
CA ALA A 6 2.25 13.73 -4.62
C ALA A 6 3.23 12.54 -4.68
N THR A 7 3.02 11.57 -3.79
CA THR A 7 3.73 10.28 -3.79
C THR A 7 3.45 9.51 -5.07
N ASP A 8 4.49 8.87 -5.63
CA ASP A 8 4.30 7.91 -6.72
C ASP A 8 3.58 6.67 -6.19
N THR A 9 2.37 6.44 -6.68
CA THR A 9 1.50 5.37 -6.15
C THR A 9 2.03 3.98 -6.49
N CYS A 10 2.64 3.80 -7.66
CA CYS A 10 3.16 2.51 -8.09
C CYS A 10 4.35 2.11 -7.22
N GLU A 11 5.32 3.01 -7.06
CA GLU A 11 6.48 2.83 -6.20
C GLU A 11 6.05 2.57 -4.75
N PHE A 12 5.12 3.39 -4.22
CA PHE A 12 4.62 3.21 -2.85
C PHE A 12 4.04 1.81 -2.61
N ILE A 13 3.16 1.32 -3.50
CA ILE A 13 2.55 0.00 -3.36
C ILE A 13 3.59 -1.12 -3.51
N THR A 14 4.57 -0.95 -4.40
CA THR A 14 5.66 -1.91 -4.58
C THR A 14 6.62 -1.93 -3.39
N ASP A 15 6.85 -0.80 -2.72
CA ASP A 15 7.73 -0.76 -1.54
C ASP A 15 7.10 -1.45 -0.31
N LEU A 16 5.77 -1.49 -0.21
CA LEU A 16 5.08 -2.15 0.91
C LEU A 16 5.42 -3.64 0.97
N THR A 17 5.98 -4.07 2.10
CA THR A 17 6.49 -5.44 2.30
C THR A 17 7.41 -5.94 1.18
N ALA A 18 8.23 -5.04 0.61
CA ALA A 18 9.17 -5.37 -0.46
C ALA A 18 8.51 -6.04 -1.69
N GLY A 19 7.30 -5.60 -2.03
CA GLY A 19 6.56 -6.04 -3.21
C GLY A 19 5.53 -7.14 -2.95
N ALA A 20 5.63 -7.85 -1.82
CA ALA A 20 4.71 -8.94 -1.50
C ALA A 20 3.25 -8.47 -1.47
N PHE A 21 2.98 -7.27 -0.95
CA PHE A 21 1.63 -6.71 -0.92
C PHE A 21 1.08 -6.46 -2.33
N ALA A 22 1.91 -5.93 -3.24
CA ALA A 22 1.53 -5.74 -4.64
C ALA A 22 1.18 -7.07 -5.32
N GLU A 23 1.97 -8.13 -5.07
CA GLU A 23 1.68 -9.47 -5.56
C GLU A 23 0.34 -10.01 -5.02
N GLN A 24 0.08 -9.86 -3.72
CA GLN A 24 -1.18 -10.30 -3.11
C GLN A 24 -2.39 -9.54 -3.68
N ILE A 25 -2.26 -8.24 -3.95
CA ILE A 25 -3.31 -7.47 -4.62
C ILE A 25 -3.59 -8.05 -6.02
N GLY A 26 -2.54 -8.35 -6.80
CA GLY A 26 -2.68 -8.93 -8.12
C GLY A 26 -3.42 -10.28 -8.10
N VAL A 27 -3.08 -11.14 -7.14
CA VAL A 27 -3.76 -12.43 -6.93
C VAL A 27 -5.23 -12.21 -6.56
N ALA A 28 -5.52 -11.35 -5.59
CA ALA A 28 -6.88 -11.07 -5.14
C ALA A 28 -7.76 -10.49 -6.26
N ILE A 29 -7.22 -9.58 -7.07
CA ILE A 29 -7.92 -9.04 -8.26
C ILE A 29 -8.24 -10.17 -9.23
N SER A 30 -7.27 -11.03 -9.53
CA SER A 30 -7.43 -12.11 -10.49
C SER A 30 -8.47 -13.13 -10.02
N ASP A 31 -8.42 -13.53 -8.74
CA ASP A 31 -9.35 -14.49 -8.15
C ASP A 31 -10.79 -13.93 -8.12
N VAL A 32 -10.98 -12.76 -7.51
CA VAL A 32 -12.31 -12.14 -7.38
C VAL A 32 -12.94 -11.88 -8.74
N CYS A 33 -12.19 -11.33 -9.70
CA CYS A 33 -12.74 -11.05 -11.03
C CYS A 33 -13.11 -12.33 -11.79
N SER A 34 -12.27 -13.37 -11.72
CA SER A 34 -12.56 -14.67 -12.36
C SER A 34 -13.85 -15.27 -11.79
N GLN A 35 -14.04 -15.19 -10.48
CA GLN A 35 -15.22 -15.69 -9.81
C GLN A 35 -16.48 -14.86 -10.07
N VAL A 36 -16.36 -13.53 -10.16
CA VAL A 36 -17.48 -12.65 -10.55
C VAL A 36 -17.99 -13.01 -11.94
N VAL A 37 -17.08 -13.22 -12.90
CA VAL A 37 -17.46 -13.62 -14.27
C VAL A 37 -18.06 -15.03 -14.29
N ALA A 38 -17.48 -15.97 -13.55
CA ALA A 38 -17.95 -17.35 -13.52
C ALA A 38 -19.34 -17.52 -12.85
N THR A 39 -19.61 -16.74 -11.80
CA THR A 39 -20.84 -16.88 -11.00
C THR A 39 -21.93 -15.87 -11.33
N GLY A 40 -21.58 -14.75 -11.99
CA GLY A 40 -22.47 -13.61 -12.20
C GLY A 40 -22.83 -12.86 -10.91
N LYS A 41 -22.20 -13.18 -9.77
CA LYS A 41 -22.46 -12.56 -8.47
C LYS A 41 -21.41 -11.48 -8.19
N LYS A 42 -21.75 -10.56 -7.27
CA LYS A 42 -20.85 -9.48 -6.85
C LYS A 42 -19.70 -10.01 -6.00
N GLY A 43 -18.48 -9.57 -6.32
CA GLY A 43 -17.28 -9.68 -5.49
C GLY A 43 -16.89 -8.33 -4.90
N GLN A 44 -15.96 -8.33 -3.94
CA GLN A 44 -15.45 -7.11 -3.31
C GLN A 44 -13.97 -7.24 -2.96
N ILE A 45 -13.21 -6.17 -3.18
CA ILE A 45 -11.82 -6.01 -2.74
C ILE A 45 -11.76 -4.68 -1.97
N LYS A 46 -11.09 -4.65 -0.82
CA LYS A 46 -10.85 -3.46 -0.01
C LYS A 46 -9.37 -3.38 0.35
N LEU A 47 -8.79 -2.22 0.10
CA LEU A 47 -7.46 -1.85 0.58
C LEU A 47 -7.63 -0.79 1.66
N THR A 48 -7.00 -1.01 2.82
CA THR A 48 -7.01 -0.07 3.93
C THR A 48 -5.57 0.28 4.29
N PHE A 49 -5.28 1.57 4.41
CA PHE A 49 -3.99 2.08 4.88
C PHE A 49 -4.25 2.91 6.13
N ASP A 50 -3.62 2.53 7.24
CA ASP A 50 -3.63 3.24 8.51
C ASP A 50 -2.20 3.72 8.78
N VAL A 51 -2.04 5.03 9.00
CA VAL A 51 -0.72 5.67 9.06
C VAL A 51 -0.54 6.31 10.42
N SER A 52 0.56 5.98 11.09
CA SER A 52 0.93 6.56 12.38
C SER A 52 2.38 7.02 12.38
N PRO A 53 2.74 8.08 13.13
CA PRO A 53 4.13 8.51 13.24
C PRO A 53 4.96 7.51 14.05
N ILE A 54 6.23 7.37 13.71
CA ILE A 54 7.22 6.65 14.51
C ILE A 54 8.18 7.68 15.12
N GLY A 55 8.32 7.64 16.45
CA GLY A 55 9.25 8.53 17.17
C GLY A 55 8.71 9.93 17.41
N GLU A 56 9.63 10.89 17.55
CA GLU A 56 9.27 12.27 17.89
C GLU A 56 8.73 13.05 16.68
N LYS A 57 7.90 14.05 16.98
CA LYS A 57 7.32 14.91 15.97
C LYS A 57 8.42 15.60 15.14
N GLY A 58 8.34 15.46 13.82
CA GLY A 58 9.26 16.11 12.89
C GLY A 58 10.38 15.20 12.36
N MET A 59 10.51 13.97 12.86
CA MET A 59 11.48 12.98 12.33
C MET A 59 11.08 12.41 10.95
N GLY A 60 9.83 12.62 10.52
CA GLY A 60 9.32 12.17 9.21
C GLY A 60 9.07 10.66 9.11
N GLN A 61 9.53 9.86 10.05
CA GLN A 61 9.31 8.41 10.04
C GLN A 61 7.85 8.06 10.37
N ILE A 62 7.26 7.15 9.59
CA ILE A 62 5.88 6.71 9.71
C ILE A 62 5.78 5.19 9.65
N GLN A 63 4.77 4.64 10.32
CA GLN A 63 4.33 3.26 10.18
C GLN A 63 3.11 3.24 9.27
N VAL A 64 3.18 2.46 8.20
CA VAL A 64 2.05 2.24 7.29
C VAL A 64 1.53 0.82 7.52
N LYS A 65 0.43 0.71 8.25
CA LYS A 65 -0.33 -0.54 8.36
C LYS A 65 -1.24 -0.65 7.14
N HIS A 66 -1.02 -1.66 6.32
CA HIS A 66 -1.75 -1.89 5.09
C HIS A 66 -2.49 -3.23 5.18
N LYS A 67 -3.74 -3.23 4.74
CA LYS A 67 -4.63 -4.37 4.81
C LYS A 67 -5.33 -4.58 3.48
N LEU A 68 -5.31 -5.82 3.01
CA LEU A 68 -6.09 -6.33 1.90
C LEU A 68 -7.20 -7.23 2.48
N ASP A 69 -8.44 -6.86 2.22
CA ASP A 69 -9.62 -7.67 2.53
C ASP A 69 -10.37 -7.94 1.23
N TYR A 70 -10.68 -9.19 0.90
CA TYR A 70 -11.53 -9.48 -0.26
C TYR A 70 -12.56 -10.57 -0.01
N THR A 71 -13.59 -10.54 -0.85
CA THR A 71 -14.69 -11.50 -0.88
C THR A 71 -14.92 -11.92 -2.34
N ALA A 72 -14.58 -13.17 -2.65
CA ALA A 72 -14.85 -13.78 -3.94
C ALA A 72 -16.15 -14.59 -3.88
N PRO A 73 -17.10 -14.39 -4.82
CA PRO A 73 -18.30 -15.20 -4.86
C PRO A 73 -17.98 -16.63 -5.33
N GLU A 74 -18.65 -17.65 -4.81
CA GLU A 74 -18.57 -18.99 -5.40
C GLU A 74 -19.97 -19.48 -5.80
N THR A 75 -20.04 -20.59 -6.54
CA THR A 75 -21.33 -21.21 -6.92
C THR A 75 -22.20 -21.41 -5.67
N PHE A 76 -21.59 -21.88 -4.59
CA PHE A 76 -22.19 -22.02 -3.27
C PHE A 76 -21.39 -21.24 -2.23
N GLY A 77 -21.92 -20.08 -1.80
CA GLY A 77 -21.29 -19.25 -0.77
C GLY A 77 -20.29 -18.23 -1.31
N THR A 78 -19.32 -17.88 -0.46
CA THR A 78 -18.28 -16.87 -0.73
C THR A 78 -16.98 -17.27 -0.05
N ARG A 79 -15.85 -17.03 -0.70
CA ARG A 79 -14.52 -17.07 -0.09
C ARG A 79 -14.14 -15.69 0.44
N LYS A 80 -13.50 -15.63 1.60
CA LYS A 80 -12.99 -14.39 2.20
C LYS A 80 -11.56 -14.58 2.64
N GLU A 81 -10.73 -13.58 2.38
CA GLU A 81 -9.36 -13.54 2.86
C GLU A 81 -9.04 -12.13 3.37
N ASP A 82 -8.29 -12.09 4.47
CA ASP A 82 -7.77 -10.87 5.07
C ASP A 82 -6.27 -11.00 5.31
N TYR A 83 -5.53 -9.99 4.86
CA TYR A 83 -4.08 -9.90 5.00
C TYR A 83 -3.71 -8.52 5.50
N ALA A 84 -3.15 -8.44 6.70
CA ALA A 84 -2.71 -7.19 7.31
C ALA A 84 -1.23 -7.25 7.66
N ARG A 85 -0.48 -6.24 7.23
CA ARG A 85 0.95 -6.08 7.51
C ARG A 85 1.26 -4.61 7.75
N GLU A 86 2.50 -4.37 8.15
CA GLU A 86 2.98 -3.04 8.48
C GLU A 86 4.36 -2.83 7.85
N THR A 87 4.60 -1.64 7.32
CA THR A 87 5.91 -1.25 6.75
C THR A 87 6.27 0.12 7.25
N SER A 88 7.48 0.26 7.79
CA SER A 88 8.02 1.55 8.20
C SER A 88 8.54 2.28 6.97
N MET A 89 8.16 3.54 6.82
CA MET A 89 8.50 4.41 5.69
C MET A 89 8.84 5.82 6.19
N TYR A 90 9.26 6.70 5.28
CA TYR A 90 9.54 8.10 5.57
C TYR A 90 8.62 9.00 4.77
N CYS A 91 8.07 10.01 5.43
CA CYS A 91 7.37 11.15 4.85
C CYS A 91 8.33 12.33 4.77
N HIS A 92 8.61 12.80 3.56
CA HIS A 92 9.54 13.91 3.29
C HIS A 92 8.88 15.26 3.55
N THR A 93 9.71 16.30 3.64
CA THR A 93 9.22 17.67 3.84
C THR A 93 8.37 18.20 2.68
N ASP A 94 8.52 17.62 1.48
CA ASP A 94 7.71 17.90 0.31
C ASP A 94 6.41 17.05 0.22
N GLY A 95 6.18 16.15 1.19
CA GLY A 95 4.96 15.34 1.28
C GLY A 95 5.01 13.98 0.57
N ARG A 96 6.06 13.69 -0.21
CA ARG A 96 6.31 12.35 -0.75
C ARG A 96 6.55 11.33 0.37
N VAL A 97 6.21 10.07 0.09
CA VAL A 97 6.48 8.93 0.97
C VAL A 97 7.35 7.92 0.23
N SER A 98 8.40 7.41 0.87
CA SER A 98 9.26 6.35 0.32
C SER A 98 9.83 5.45 1.42
N LEU A 99 10.32 4.27 1.02
CA LEU A 99 10.97 3.33 1.94
C LEU A 99 12.28 3.89 2.52
N PHE A 100 13.01 4.66 1.72
CA PHE A 100 14.31 5.23 2.10
C PHE A 100 14.19 6.69 2.50
N TYR A 101 15.02 7.09 3.47
CA TYR A 101 15.20 8.49 3.81
C TYR A 101 16.05 9.16 2.73
N GLU A 102 15.47 10.13 2.00
CA GLU A 102 16.21 10.97 1.06
C GLU A 102 16.87 12.09 1.86
N ASN A 103 18.11 11.84 2.32
CA ASN A 103 18.92 12.91 2.85
C ASN A 103 19.34 13.81 1.66
N GLN A 104 18.91 15.08 1.64
CA GLN A 104 19.26 16.08 0.61
C GLN A 104 20.77 16.44 0.56
N LEU A 105 21.68 15.53 0.96
CA LEU A 105 23.10 15.80 1.14
C LEU A 105 23.99 15.47 -0.07
N PHE A 106 23.43 15.13 -1.23
CA PHE A 106 24.17 15.03 -2.50
C PHE A 106 23.60 16.00 -3.53
N GLY A 107 24.01 17.27 -3.43
CA GLY A 107 23.57 18.34 -4.33
C GLY A 107 24.49 19.57 -4.31
N HIS A 108 25.78 19.40 -4.03
CA HIS A 108 26.78 20.40 -4.44
C HIS A 108 27.89 19.67 -5.20
N GLU A 109 27.88 19.90 -6.50
CA GLU A 109 28.87 19.48 -7.48
C GLU A 109 30.28 19.97 -7.07
N ALA A 110 31.30 19.17 -7.38
CA ALA A 110 32.69 19.57 -7.50
C ALA A 110 33.15 19.26 -8.92
#